data_AF-A0ABD6EDG0-F1
#
_entry.id   AF-A0ABD6EDG0-F1
#
_cell.length_a   1.000
_cell.length_b   1.000
_cell.length_c   1.000
_cell.angle_alpha   90.00
_cell.angle_beta   90.00
_cell.angle_gamma   90.00
#
_symmetry.space_group_name_H-M   'P 1'
#
loop_
_entity.id
_entity.type
_entity.pdbx_description
1 polymer ?
#
loop_
_entity_poly.entity_id
_entity_poly.type
_entity_poly.pdbx_seq_one_letter_code
_entity_poly.pdbx_strand_id
1 'polypeptide(L)'
;MAPRSFPFDLESLASALAPLISRHITNAITSALTKQDEELLAKLDELIKVNATLSSSIISANRIQPCEPDISESRLYSTVARMVRTDATVLQEKAIRAVFIGVPHAKTKDSSAKEDYAMVAEVVRESNNRELLEAFESGTISTQLHPSYEVPQRRSRPLKVCFPSKSLRDEFINYVRFNKPSKIKELPHCHIRHDYTQQELSEDRRQRQQAGLMNAQTNQLEYVVRDLRIVKLKSPRVLPKRVSLPNISDDTSGNVSTNISSPPVFKLSSVASSSDRSGSSLHLPL
;
A
#
# COMPACT_ATOMS: atom_id res chain seq x y z
N MET A 1 16.62 -28.15 85.76
CA MET A 1 16.00 -28.82 84.60
C MET A 1 16.64 -28.23 83.35
N ALA A 2 17.49 -28.98 82.66
CA ALA A 2 18.12 -28.53 81.42
C ALA A 2 17.18 -28.77 80.23
N PRO A 3 17.08 -27.84 79.26
CA PRO A 3 16.22 -28.04 78.09
C PRO A 3 16.89 -29.04 77.14
N ARG A 4 16.14 -30.07 76.75
CA ARG A 4 16.56 -31.02 75.71
C ARG A 4 16.46 -30.35 74.35
N SER A 5 17.59 -29.97 73.75
CA SER A 5 17.66 -29.59 72.34
C SER A 5 17.66 -30.86 71.49
N PHE A 6 16.57 -31.14 70.80
CA PHE A 6 16.57 -32.14 69.73
C PHE A 6 17.24 -31.52 68.50
N PRO A 7 18.32 -32.12 67.96
CA PRO A 7 18.92 -31.62 66.74
C PRO A 7 17.96 -31.94 65.58
N PHE A 8 17.37 -30.90 65.01
CA PHE A 8 16.70 -31.03 63.71
C PHE A 8 17.80 -31.24 62.67
N ASP A 9 17.95 -32.48 62.19
CA ASP A 9 18.91 -32.81 61.13
C ASP A 9 18.35 -32.36 59.78
N LEU A 10 18.73 -31.15 59.39
CA LEU A 10 18.32 -30.50 58.17
C LEU A 10 18.81 -31.26 56.92
N GLU A 11 19.92 -31.99 57.01
CA GLU A 11 20.46 -32.78 55.89
C GLU A 11 19.62 -34.03 55.62
N SER A 12 19.15 -34.70 56.68
CA SER A 12 18.23 -35.83 56.54
C SER A 12 16.91 -35.43 55.88
N LEU A 13 16.36 -34.27 56.27
CA LEU A 13 15.15 -33.73 55.65
C LEU A 13 15.37 -33.33 54.19
N ALA A 14 16.51 -32.70 53.87
CA ALA A 14 16.87 -32.35 52.50
C ALA A 14 17.05 -33.60 51.62
N SER A 15 17.69 -34.64 52.14
CA SER A 15 17.87 -35.93 51.47
C SER A 15 16.54 -36.63 51.18
N ALA A 16 15.57 -36.56 52.11
CA ALA A 16 14.24 -37.11 51.92
C ALA A 16 13.37 -36.31 50.91
N LEU A 17 13.51 -34.99 50.87
CA LEU A 17 12.71 -34.12 49.99
C LEU A 17 13.27 -33.99 48.56
N ALA A 18 14.59 -34.08 48.38
CA ALA A 18 15.24 -33.98 47.08
C ALA A 18 14.64 -34.91 45.99
N PRO A 19 14.43 -36.22 46.22
CA PRO A 19 13.85 -37.11 45.21
C PRO A 19 12.38 -36.79 44.92
N LEU A 20 11.63 -36.31 45.91
CA LEU A 20 10.21 -35.93 45.74
C LEU A 20 10.07 -34.67 44.88
N ILE A 21 10.89 -33.65 45.17
CA ILE A 21 10.92 -32.40 44.40
C ILE A 21 11.42 -32.68 42.98
N SER A 22 12.49 -33.46 42.83
CA SER A 22 13.04 -33.83 41.52
C SER A 22 12.00 -34.58 40.67
N ARG A 23 11.29 -35.55 41.25
CA ARG A 23 10.21 -36.28 40.57
C ARG A 23 9.05 -35.36 40.18
N HIS A 24 8.65 -34.45 41.07
CA HIS A 24 7.57 -33.52 40.78
C HIS A 24 7.91 -32.57 39.64
N ILE A 25 9.12 -31.99 39.66
CA ILE A 25 9.62 -31.11 38.60
C ILE A 25 9.73 -31.88 37.28
N THR A 26 10.29 -33.08 37.30
CA THR A 26 10.42 -33.92 36.09
C THR A 26 9.06 -34.23 35.49
N ASN A 27 8.08 -34.64 36.30
CA ASN A 27 6.74 -34.93 35.81
C ASN A 27 6.05 -33.68 35.26
N ALA A 28 6.20 -32.53 35.91
CA ALA A 28 5.63 -31.26 35.45
C ALA A 28 6.22 -30.87 34.08
N ILE A 29 7.55 -30.94 33.93
CA ILE A 29 8.24 -30.62 32.68
C ILE A 29 7.82 -31.60 31.57
N THR A 30 7.84 -32.91 31.84
CA THR A 30 7.43 -33.92 30.86
C THR A 30 6.00 -33.69 30.40
N SER A 31 5.07 -33.43 31.33
CA SER A 31 3.66 -33.19 30.99
C SER A 31 3.45 -31.91 30.15
N ALA A 32 4.24 -30.86 30.40
CA ALA A 32 4.16 -29.62 29.64
C ALA A 32 4.70 -29.81 28.23
N LEU A 33 5.84 -30.50 28.08
CA LEU A 33 6.45 -30.82 26.79
C LEU A 33 5.54 -31.72 25.95
N THR A 34 5.00 -32.80 26.52
CA THR A 34 4.09 -33.71 25.79
C THR A 34 2.84 -32.97 25.29
N LYS A 35 2.30 -32.05 26.09
CA LYS A 35 1.15 -31.23 25.69
C LYS A 35 1.49 -30.30 24.53
N GLN A 36 2.68 -29.70 24.52
CA GLN A 36 3.13 -28.87 23.41
C GLN A 36 3.36 -29.68 22.13
N ASP A 37 3.93 -30.88 22.26
CA ASP A 37 4.15 -31.78 21.12
C ASP A 37 2.83 -32.24 20.50
N GLU A 38 1.83 -32.60 21.33
CA GLU A 38 0.48 -32.95 20.85
C GLU A 38 -0.19 -31.77 20.14
N GLU A 39 -0.06 -30.55 20.66
CA GLU A 39 -0.62 -29.35 20.01
C GLU A 39 0.08 -29.05 18.67
N LEU A 40 1.40 -29.24 18.60
CA LEU A 40 2.17 -29.05 17.37
C LEU A 40 1.75 -30.07 16.31
N LEU A 41 1.63 -31.34 16.69
CA LEU A 41 1.16 -32.41 15.81
C LEU A 41 -0.26 -32.13 15.29
N ALA A 42 -1.15 -31.66 16.15
CA ALA A 42 -2.51 -31.28 15.75
C ALA A 42 -2.52 -30.12 14.72
N LYS A 43 -1.67 -29.10 14.92
CA LYS A 43 -1.51 -28.00 13.95
C LYS A 43 -0.91 -28.46 12.63
N LEU A 44 0.00 -29.44 12.68
CA LEU A 44 0.62 -30.01 11.47
C LEU A 44 -0.41 -30.81 10.65
N ASP A 45 -1.26 -31.60 11.31
CA ASP A 45 -2.38 -32.29 10.67
C ASP A 45 -3.40 -31.32 10.06
N GLU A 46 -3.71 -30.22 10.77
CA GLU A 46 -4.57 -29.16 10.24
C GLU A 46 -3.97 -28.55 8.97
N LEU A 47 -2.66 -28.29 8.96
CA LEU A 47 -1.95 -27.73 7.81
C LEU A 47 -1.92 -28.70 6.62
N ILE A 48 -1.73 -30.00 6.88
CA ILE A 48 -1.85 -31.06 5.86
C ILE A 48 -3.27 -31.06 5.27
N LYS A 49 -4.30 -30.97 6.10
CA LYS A 49 -5.70 -30.93 5.66
C LYS A 49 -6.01 -29.70 4.82
N VAL A 50 -5.54 -28.53 5.23
CA VAL A 50 -5.67 -27.29 4.46
C VAL A 50 -4.97 -27.42 3.11
N ASN A 51 -3.75 -27.97 3.09
CA ASN A 51 -2.99 -28.17 1.86
C ASN A 51 -3.67 -29.17 0.89
N ALA A 52 -4.24 -30.26 1.42
CA ALA A 52 -5.01 -31.21 0.62
C ALA A 52 -6.28 -30.57 0.04
N THR A 53 -6.97 -29.74 0.81
CA THR A 53 -8.16 -29.00 0.38
C THR A 53 -7.83 -27.95 -0.68
N LEU A 54 -6.70 -27.25 -0.53
CA LEU A 54 -6.21 -26.31 -1.53
C LEU A 54 -5.87 -27.02 -2.84
N SER A 55 -5.17 -28.15 -2.74
CA SER A 55 -4.79 -28.98 -3.89
C SER A 55 -6.00 -29.50 -4.65
N SER A 56 -7.03 -30.00 -3.95
CA SER A 56 -8.27 -30.47 -4.57
C SER A 56 -9.09 -29.31 -5.18
N SER A 57 -9.05 -28.13 -4.57
CA SER A 57 -9.68 -26.91 -5.13
C SER A 57 -9.01 -26.46 -6.44
N ILE A 58 -7.68 -26.58 -6.53
CA ILE A 58 -6.92 -26.29 -7.76
C ILE A 58 -7.27 -27.30 -8.86
N ILE A 59 -7.32 -28.60 -8.52
CA ILE A 59 -7.65 -29.67 -9.48
C ILE A 59 -9.09 -29.51 -10.00
N SER A 60 -10.04 -29.18 -9.12
CA SER A 60 -11.44 -28.97 -9.51
C SER A 60 -11.64 -27.69 -10.33
N ALA A 61 -10.88 -26.62 -10.07
CA ALA A 61 -10.89 -25.41 -10.89
C ALA A 61 -10.36 -25.63 -12.33
N ASN A 62 -9.52 -26.66 -12.54
CA ASN A 62 -9.00 -27.04 -13.85
C ASN A 62 -9.93 -27.95 -14.67
N ARG A 63 -11.13 -28.31 -14.16
CA ARG A 63 -12.09 -29.16 -14.88
C ARG A 63 -12.94 -28.36 -15.87
N ILE A 64 -12.29 -27.73 -16.85
CA ILE A 64 -12.92 -27.38 -18.13
C ILE A 64 -12.58 -28.53 -19.10
N GLN A 65 -13.54 -28.95 -19.91
CA GLN A 65 -13.50 -30.11 -20.83
C GLN A 65 -12.16 -30.32 -21.57
N PRO A 66 -11.75 -31.58 -21.84
CA PRO A 66 -10.53 -31.88 -22.57
C PRO A 66 -10.71 -31.56 -24.06
N CYS A 67 -9.98 -30.57 -24.53
CA CYS A 67 -9.56 -30.46 -25.93
C CYS A 67 -8.03 -30.38 -25.90
N GLU A 68 -7.37 -31.49 -26.19
CA GLU A 68 -5.90 -31.58 -26.34
C GLU A 68 -5.43 -30.62 -27.45
N PRO A 69 -4.28 -29.94 -27.31
CA PRO A 69 -3.02 -30.63 -27.01
C PRO A 69 -2.18 -30.03 -25.87
N ASP A 70 -1.57 -30.92 -25.07
CA ASP A 70 -0.21 -30.81 -24.54
C ASP A 70 0.26 -29.41 -24.07
N ILE A 71 -0.47 -28.81 -23.13
CA ILE A 71 0.08 -27.73 -22.30
C ILE A 71 0.73 -28.43 -21.11
N SER A 72 1.94 -28.93 -21.32
CA SER A 72 2.69 -29.65 -20.29
C SER A 72 2.66 -28.90 -18.96
N GLU A 73 2.53 -29.62 -17.84
CA GLU A 73 2.53 -29.04 -16.48
C GLU A 73 3.73 -28.09 -16.27
N SER A 74 4.83 -28.33 -17.00
CA SER A 74 6.00 -27.45 -17.10
C SER A 74 5.70 -26.05 -17.66
N ARG A 75 4.80 -25.90 -18.64
CA ARG A 75 4.33 -24.59 -19.14
C ARG A 75 3.50 -23.83 -18.11
N LEU A 76 2.64 -24.52 -17.36
CA LEU A 76 1.86 -23.90 -16.28
C LEU A 76 2.78 -23.49 -15.13
N TYR A 77 3.64 -24.40 -14.67
CA TYR A 77 4.64 -24.13 -13.63
C TYR A 77 5.58 -22.97 -14.02
N SER A 78 6.13 -22.98 -15.22
CA SER A 78 7.01 -21.90 -15.70
C SER A 78 6.28 -20.57 -15.87
N THR A 79 4.99 -20.59 -16.18
CA THR A 79 4.17 -19.37 -16.25
C THR A 79 3.92 -18.80 -14.86
N VAL A 80 3.51 -19.63 -13.90
CA VAL A 80 3.33 -19.22 -12.50
C VAL A 80 4.67 -18.74 -11.91
N ALA A 81 5.77 -19.46 -12.13
CA ALA A 81 7.09 -19.05 -11.67
C ALA A 81 7.54 -17.72 -12.27
N ARG A 82 7.26 -17.46 -13.56
CA ARG A 82 7.52 -16.16 -14.19
C ARG A 82 6.66 -15.06 -13.59
N MET A 83 5.38 -15.32 -13.33
CA MET A 83 4.48 -14.35 -12.68
C MET A 83 4.97 -14.01 -11.28
N VAL A 84 5.26 -15.01 -10.44
CA VAL A 84 5.77 -14.82 -9.08
C VAL A 84 7.07 -14.02 -9.07
N ARG A 85 8.00 -14.32 -10.00
CA ARG A 85 9.25 -13.54 -10.14
C ARG A 85 8.98 -12.10 -10.58
N THR A 86 8.08 -11.90 -11.54
CA THR A 86 7.71 -10.57 -12.04
C THR A 86 7.03 -9.75 -10.95
N ASP A 87 6.14 -10.36 -10.18
CA ASP A 87 5.52 -9.71 -9.04
C ASP A 87 6.57 -9.37 -7.99
N ALA A 88 7.50 -10.28 -7.68
CA ALA A 88 8.58 -10.01 -6.76
C ALA A 88 9.46 -8.82 -7.19
N THR A 89 9.81 -8.72 -8.48
CA THR A 89 10.59 -7.58 -8.98
C THR A 89 9.79 -6.29 -8.91
N VAL A 90 8.52 -6.30 -9.32
CA VAL A 90 7.63 -5.13 -9.20
C VAL A 90 7.48 -4.71 -7.73
N LEU A 91 7.30 -5.65 -6.81
CA LEU A 91 7.23 -5.37 -5.38
C LEU A 91 8.53 -4.75 -4.86
N GLN A 92 9.69 -5.27 -5.26
CA GLN A 92 10.99 -4.75 -4.86
C GLN A 92 11.22 -3.32 -5.39
N GLU A 93 10.91 -3.08 -6.67
CA GLU A 93 11.00 -1.74 -7.25
C GLU A 93 10.07 -0.76 -6.54
N LYS A 94 8.84 -1.18 -6.20
CA LYS A 94 7.89 -0.36 -5.46
C LYS A 94 8.32 -0.11 -4.02
N ALA A 95 8.99 -1.09 -3.40
CA ALA A 95 9.50 -0.98 -2.04
C ALA A 95 10.56 0.12 -1.88
N ILE A 96 11.31 0.43 -2.94
CA ILE A 96 12.33 1.50 -2.93
C ILE A 96 11.83 2.82 -3.51
N ARG A 97 10.56 2.92 -3.89
CA ARG A 97 9.97 4.15 -4.46
C ARG A 97 9.12 4.90 -3.44
N ALA A 98 9.20 6.23 -3.52
CA ALA A 98 8.26 7.16 -2.93
C ALA A 98 7.53 7.94 -4.03
N VAL A 99 6.34 8.45 -3.71
CA VAL A 99 5.51 9.21 -4.64
C VAL A 99 5.02 10.48 -3.99
N PHE A 100 5.31 11.60 -4.64
CA PHE A 100 4.68 12.87 -4.38
C PHE A 100 3.42 13.02 -5.24
N ILE A 101 2.33 13.40 -4.60
CA ILE A 101 1.04 13.69 -5.22
C ILE A 101 0.72 15.17 -5.01
N GLY A 102 0.28 15.87 -6.06
CA GLY A 102 -0.10 17.28 -5.96
C GLY A 102 1.05 18.27 -6.19
N VAL A 103 2.16 17.82 -6.78
CA VAL A 103 3.25 18.69 -7.24
C VAL A 103 2.83 19.36 -8.54
N PRO A 104 2.83 20.70 -8.63
CA PRO A 104 2.51 21.40 -9.86
C PRO A 104 3.58 21.13 -10.93
N HIS A 105 3.16 21.10 -12.20
CA HIS A 105 4.08 20.97 -13.33
C HIS A 105 4.27 22.33 -13.97
N ALA A 106 5.51 22.66 -14.28
CA ALA A 106 5.81 23.83 -15.10
C ALA A 106 5.32 23.62 -16.55
N LYS A 107 5.34 24.69 -17.33
CA LYS A 107 4.91 24.67 -18.74
C LYS A 107 5.77 23.76 -19.61
N THR A 108 7.03 23.56 -19.23
CA THR A 108 8.00 22.75 -19.95
C THR A 108 8.48 21.58 -19.08
N LYS A 109 8.86 20.49 -19.75
CA LYS A 109 9.40 19.29 -19.09
C LYS A 109 10.68 19.60 -18.31
N ASP A 110 11.58 20.38 -18.88
CA ASP A 110 12.88 20.68 -18.27
C ASP A 110 12.75 21.57 -17.02
N SER A 111 11.83 22.55 -17.05
CA SER A 111 11.54 23.38 -15.87
C SER A 111 10.95 22.53 -14.74
N SER A 112 10.03 21.63 -15.08
CA SER A 112 9.45 20.70 -14.09
C SER A 112 10.52 19.79 -13.49
N ALA A 113 11.41 19.23 -14.32
CA ALA A 113 12.49 18.36 -13.84
C ALA A 113 13.46 19.11 -12.92
N LYS A 114 13.76 20.39 -13.21
CA LYS A 114 14.60 21.24 -12.35
C LYS A 114 13.93 21.56 -11.03
N GLU A 115 12.63 21.85 -11.04
CA GLU A 115 11.83 22.09 -9.83
C GLU A 115 11.71 20.83 -8.96
N ASP A 116 11.44 19.69 -9.58
CA ASP A 116 11.37 18.37 -8.94
C ASP A 116 12.72 18.02 -8.30
N TYR A 117 13.82 18.20 -9.03
CA TYR A 117 15.17 17.99 -8.51
C TYR A 117 15.47 18.92 -7.34
N ALA A 118 15.15 20.22 -7.45
CA ALA A 118 15.37 21.18 -6.38
C ALA A 118 14.54 20.88 -5.11
N MET A 119 13.34 20.33 -5.28
CA MET A 119 12.51 19.85 -4.17
C MET A 119 13.15 18.67 -3.45
N VAL A 120 13.59 17.65 -4.19
CA VAL A 120 14.27 16.49 -3.59
C VAL A 120 15.60 16.90 -2.97
N ALA A 121 16.36 17.78 -3.61
CA ALA A 121 17.64 18.29 -3.12
C ALA A 121 17.53 19.06 -1.80
N GLU A 122 16.46 19.83 -1.61
CA GLU A 122 16.18 20.51 -0.33
C GLU A 122 15.99 19.46 0.77
N VAL A 123 15.08 18.52 0.56
CA VAL A 123 14.75 17.48 1.54
C VAL A 123 16.00 16.69 1.94
N VAL A 124 16.81 16.25 0.97
CA VAL A 124 18.03 15.49 1.24
C VAL A 124 19.02 16.30 2.08
N ARG A 125 19.31 17.55 1.68
CA ARG A 125 20.28 18.38 2.41
C ARG A 125 19.82 18.72 3.81
N GLU A 126 18.53 19.03 3.99
CA GLU A 126 17.99 19.38 5.32
C GLU A 126 17.81 18.15 6.23
N SER A 127 17.76 16.94 5.67
CA SER A 127 17.70 15.69 6.46
C SER A 127 18.95 15.44 7.29
N ASN A 128 20.09 16.03 6.91
CA ASN A 128 21.41 15.77 7.51
C ASN A 128 21.78 14.27 7.57
N ASN A 129 21.17 13.43 6.75
CA ASN A 129 21.57 12.04 6.59
C ASN A 129 22.65 11.93 5.52
N ARG A 130 23.83 11.46 5.95
CA ARG A 130 25.00 11.27 5.09
C ARG A 130 24.73 10.27 3.95
N GLU A 131 24.09 9.14 4.21
CA GLU A 131 23.80 8.13 3.18
C GLU A 131 22.81 8.65 2.14
N LEU A 132 21.81 9.43 2.55
CA LEU A 132 20.89 10.09 1.61
C LEU A 132 21.61 11.13 0.74
N LEU A 133 22.52 11.91 1.35
CA LEU A 133 23.31 12.91 0.65
C LEU A 133 24.26 12.25 -0.37
N GLU A 134 24.99 11.22 0.03
CA GLU A 134 25.88 10.45 -0.86
C GLU A 134 25.09 9.78 -2.01
N ALA A 135 23.93 9.19 -1.71
CA ALA A 135 23.06 8.58 -2.73
C ALA A 135 22.49 9.62 -3.71
N PHE A 136 22.28 10.85 -3.25
CA PHE A 136 21.83 11.96 -4.09
C PHE A 136 22.96 12.50 -4.98
N GLU A 137 24.14 12.74 -4.41
CA GLU A 137 25.32 13.25 -5.13
C GLU A 137 25.86 12.25 -6.15
N SER A 138 25.80 10.95 -5.84
CA SER A 138 26.16 9.87 -6.78
C SER A 138 25.13 9.66 -7.91
N GLY A 139 23.98 10.34 -7.87
CA GLY A 139 22.91 10.19 -8.85
C GLY A 139 22.13 8.88 -8.75
N THR A 140 22.27 8.14 -7.64
CA THR A 140 21.54 6.89 -7.42
C THR A 140 20.06 7.16 -7.09
N ILE A 141 19.76 8.32 -6.51
CA ILE A 141 18.38 8.82 -6.36
C ILE A 141 17.92 9.42 -7.68
N SER A 142 16.86 8.87 -8.26
CA SER A 142 16.27 9.35 -9.51
C SER A 142 14.83 9.81 -9.34
N THR A 143 14.41 10.73 -10.19
CA THR A 143 13.06 11.31 -10.19
C THR A 143 12.39 11.13 -11.55
N GLN A 144 11.10 10.83 -11.55
CA GLN A 144 10.33 10.63 -12.79
C GLN A 144 8.85 10.96 -12.61
N LEU A 145 8.29 11.71 -13.55
CA LEU A 145 6.84 11.94 -13.63
C LEU A 145 6.11 10.73 -14.23
N HIS A 146 4.93 10.42 -13.70
CA HIS A 146 4.11 9.30 -14.14
C HIS A 146 2.70 9.72 -14.61
N PRO A 147 2.26 9.35 -15.82
CA PRO A 147 3.03 8.66 -16.85
C PRO A 147 4.15 9.56 -17.42
N SER A 148 5.15 8.95 -18.05
CA SER A 148 6.32 9.66 -18.59
C SER A 148 5.97 10.61 -19.73
N TYR A 149 4.93 10.29 -20.51
CA TYR A 149 4.39 11.14 -21.57
C TYR A 149 3.52 12.28 -21.00
N GLU A 150 3.44 13.36 -21.76
CA GLU A 150 2.65 14.54 -21.39
C GLU A 150 1.16 14.22 -21.37
N VAL A 151 0.48 14.66 -20.32
CA VAL A 151 -0.97 14.52 -20.16
C VAL A 151 -1.63 15.90 -20.21
N PRO A 152 -2.86 16.01 -20.76
CA PRO A 152 -3.61 17.25 -20.74
C PRO A 152 -3.70 17.81 -19.30
N GLN A 153 -3.51 19.12 -19.15
CA GLN A 153 -3.24 19.85 -17.88
C GLN A 153 -4.36 19.81 -16.81
N ARG A 154 -5.30 18.86 -16.86
CA ARG A 154 -6.42 18.81 -15.91
C ARG A 154 -5.99 18.41 -14.49
N ARG A 155 -4.89 17.67 -14.32
CA ARG A 155 -4.37 17.24 -13.01
C ARG A 155 -2.85 17.11 -13.01
N SER A 156 -2.24 17.39 -11.87
CA SER A 156 -0.81 17.14 -11.65
C SER A 156 -0.50 15.65 -11.78
N ARG A 157 0.52 15.30 -12.57
CA ARG A 157 1.08 13.95 -12.58
C ARG A 157 1.79 13.64 -11.25
N PRO A 158 1.67 12.41 -10.73
CA PRO A 158 2.52 11.95 -9.65
C PRO A 158 4.02 12.03 -10.00
N LEU A 159 4.82 12.51 -9.06
CA LEU A 159 6.29 12.48 -9.12
C LEU A 159 6.77 11.26 -8.34
N LYS A 160 7.44 10.33 -9.02
CA LYS A 160 8.06 9.16 -8.41
C LYS A 160 9.53 9.45 -8.12
N VAL A 161 9.99 9.05 -6.94
CA VAL A 161 11.38 9.14 -6.50
C VAL A 161 11.87 7.74 -6.17
N CYS A 162 12.95 7.29 -6.81
CA CYS A 162 13.56 5.98 -6.59
C CYS A 162 14.79 6.13 -5.70
N PHE A 163 14.94 5.25 -4.72
CA PHE A 163 16.05 5.24 -3.77
C PHE A 163 16.90 3.97 -3.91
N PRO A 164 18.15 3.95 -3.41
CA PRO A 164 19.00 2.75 -3.46
C PRO A 164 18.47 1.62 -2.57
N SER A 165 17.77 1.97 -1.49
CA SER A 165 17.28 1.01 -0.50
C SER A 165 15.94 1.44 0.07
N LYS A 166 15.20 0.45 0.58
CA LYS A 166 13.93 0.68 1.29
C LYS A 166 14.13 1.56 2.53
N SER A 167 15.26 1.38 3.24
CA SER A 167 15.58 2.15 4.45
C SER A 167 15.71 3.64 4.15
N LEU A 168 16.50 3.99 3.12
CA LEU A 168 16.68 5.38 2.71
C LEU A 168 15.36 6.01 2.23
N ARG A 169 14.55 5.23 1.50
CA ARG A 169 13.19 5.66 1.12
C ARG A 169 12.34 5.98 2.34
N ASP A 170 12.28 5.06 3.31
CA ASP A 170 11.47 5.22 4.52
C ASP A 170 11.93 6.41 5.36
N GLU A 171 13.24 6.61 5.50
CA GLU A 171 13.80 7.75 6.21
C GLU A 171 13.48 9.09 5.52
N PHE A 172 13.64 9.15 4.19
CA PHE A 172 13.24 10.31 3.40
C PHE A 172 11.74 10.63 3.57
N ILE A 173 10.87 9.62 3.48
CA ILE A 173 9.42 9.80 3.69
C ILE A 173 9.13 10.34 5.09
N ASN A 174 9.77 9.78 6.12
CA ASN A 174 9.57 10.21 7.50
C ASN A 174 10.00 11.65 7.68
N TYR A 175 11.19 12.02 7.21
CA TYR A 175 11.70 13.38 7.29
C TYR A 175 10.72 14.38 6.65
N VAL A 176 10.26 14.11 5.41
CA VAL A 176 9.28 14.97 4.74
C VAL A 176 7.99 15.13 5.54
N ARG A 177 7.47 14.03 6.12
CA ARG A 177 6.20 14.04 6.85
C ARG A 177 6.29 14.81 8.17
N PHE A 178 7.41 14.70 8.88
CA PHE A 178 7.61 15.32 10.18
C PHE A 178 8.07 16.77 10.07
N ASN A 179 9.06 17.05 9.21
CA ASN A 179 9.70 18.35 9.15
C ASN A 179 9.01 19.31 8.18
N LYS A 180 8.33 18.78 7.14
CA LYS A 180 7.70 19.55 6.06
C LYS A 180 8.61 20.67 5.52
N PRO A 181 9.64 20.31 4.73
CA PRO A 181 10.55 21.27 4.09
C PRO A 181 9.83 22.40 3.37
N SER A 182 10.51 23.53 3.18
CA SER A 182 9.86 24.79 2.80
C SER A 182 9.11 24.68 1.46
N LYS A 183 9.71 24.04 0.45
CA LYS A 183 9.05 23.83 -0.86
C LYS A 183 7.80 22.97 -0.77
N ILE A 184 7.75 22.02 0.16
CA ILE A 184 6.58 21.15 0.36
C ILE A 184 5.51 21.88 1.16
N LYS A 185 5.92 22.73 2.12
CA LYS A 185 5.02 23.55 2.93
C LYS A 185 4.23 24.56 2.10
N GLU A 186 4.84 25.10 1.04
CA GLU A 186 4.21 26.01 0.07
C GLU A 186 3.14 25.32 -0.80
N LEU A 187 3.15 23.99 -0.85
CA LEU A 187 2.25 23.20 -1.69
C LEU A 187 1.16 22.52 -0.83
N PRO A 188 0.00 23.15 -0.61
CA PRO A 188 -1.02 22.65 0.32
C PRO A 188 -1.62 21.29 -0.08
N HIS A 189 -1.56 20.96 -1.37
CA HIS A 189 -2.05 19.69 -1.91
C HIS A 189 -0.94 18.64 -2.08
N CYS A 190 0.32 19.03 -1.85
CA CYS A 190 1.45 18.12 -1.93
C CYS A 190 1.49 17.21 -0.71
N HIS A 191 1.60 15.90 -0.96
CA HIS A 191 1.91 14.94 0.08
C HIS A 191 2.71 13.77 -0.48
N ILE A 192 3.50 13.15 0.40
CA ILE A 192 4.34 12.01 0.08
C ILE A 192 3.80 10.72 0.66
N ARG A 193 3.93 9.64 -0.10
CA ARG A 193 3.60 8.27 0.30
C ARG A 193 4.51 7.25 -0.37
N HIS A 194 4.43 6.02 0.09
CA HIS A 194 4.98 4.84 -0.58
C HIS A 194 4.37 4.66 -1.98
N ASP A 195 5.13 4.09 -2.90
CA ASP A 195 4.63 3.76 -4.23
C ASP A 195 3.81 2.45 -4.21
N TYR A 196 2.53 2.57 -3.87
CA TYR A 196 1.61 1.43 -3.75
C TYR A 196 1.47 0.58 -5.02
N THR A 197 1.38 -0.73 -4.84
CA THR A 197 0.95 -1.72 -5.84
C THR A 197 -0.48 -1.44 -6.30
N GLN A 198 -0.90 -2.08 -7.40
CA GLN A 198 -2.26 -1.92 -7.90
C GLN A 198 -3.33 -2.38 -6.90
N GLN A 199 -3.05 -3.44 -6.14
CA GLN A 199 -3.94 -3.94 -5.08
C GLN A 199 -4.05 -2.92 -3.95
N GLU A 200 -2.92 -2.43 -3.44
CA GLU A 200 -2.88 -1.39 -2.41
C GLU A 200 -3.56 -0.09 -2.86
N LEU A 201 -3.39 0.34 -4.11
CA LEU A 201 -4.10 1.50 -4.66
C LEU A 201 -5.62 1.30 -4.73
N SER A 202 -6.07 0.08 -4.97
CA SER A 202 -7.50 -0.24 -5.01
C SER A 202 -8.09 -0.21 -3.61
N GLU A 203 -7.36 -0.73 -2.62
CA GLU A 203 -7.71 -0.65 -1.21
C GLU A 203 -7.72 0.81 -0.71
N ASP A 204 -6.69 1.60 -1.05
CA ASP A 204 -6.59 3.03 -0.77
C ASP A 204 -7.77 3.83 -1.35
N ARG A 205 -8.23 3.49 -2.57
CA ARG A 205 -9.43 4.08 -3.19
C ARG A 205 -10.70 3.70 -2.42
N ARG A 206 -10.87 2.42 -2.09
CA ARG A 206 -12.01 1.91 -1.31
C ARG A 206 -12.11 2.61 0.05
N GLN A 207 -10.99 2.72 0.76
CA GLN A 207 -10.94 3.40 2.06
C GLN A 207 -11.25 4.90 1.95
N ARG A 208 -10.80 5.59 0.89
CA ARG A 208 -11.15 7.01 0.69
C ARG A 208 -12.63 7.21 0.41
N GLN A 209 -13.26 6.30 -0.34
CA GLN A 209 -14.71 6.32 -0.54
C GLN A 209 -15.42 6.13 0.80
N GLN A 210 -15.02 5.13 1.60
CA GLN A 210 -15.58 4.89 2.93
C GLN A 210 -15.41 6.09 3.86
N ALA A 211 -14.21 6.66 3.96
CA ALA A 211 -13.96 7.88 4.76
C ALA A 211 -14.80 9.07 4.26
N GLY A 212 -14.96 9.21 2.94
CA GLY A 212 -15.82 10.23 2.34
C GLY A 212 -17.29 10.10 2.76
N LEU A 213 -17.82 8.86 2.81
CA LEU A 213 -19.17 8.59 3.30
C LEU A 213 -19.32 8.95 4.78
N MET A 214 -18.35 8.57 5.62
CA MET A 214 -18.35 8.91 7.05
C MET A 214 -18.31 10.43 7.27
N ASN A 215 -17.49 11.16 6.51
CA ASN A 215 -17.43 12.62 6.57
C ASN A 215 -18.71 13.31 6.10
N ALA A 216 -19.38 12.74 5.09
CA ALA A 216 -20.65 13.27 4.62
C ALA A 216 -21.75 13.12 5.68
N GLN A 217 -21.75 12.01 6.44
CA GLN A 217 -22.68 11.79 7.55
C GLN A 217 -22.48 12.80 8.68
N THR A 218 -21.23 13.15 8.99
CA THR A 218 -20.90 14.12 10.06
C THR A 218 -20.88 15.57 9.58
N ASN A 219 -21.07 15.82 8.28
CA ASN A 219 -20.90 17.13 7.62
C ASN A 219 -19.54 17.80 7.88
N GLN A 220 -18.53 17.01 8.23
CA GLN A 220 -17.19 17.47 8.58
C GLN A 220 -16.14 16.50 8.05
N LEU A 221 -14.99 17.05 7.65
CA LEU A 221 -13.77 16.28 7.36
C LEU A 221 -13.15 15.82 8.68
N GLU A 222 -13.62 14.67 9.16
CA GLU A 222 -13.19 14.01 10.40
C GLU A 222 -12.31 12.79 10.12
N TYR A 223 -12.54 12.08 9.03
CA TYR A 223 -11.86 10.85 8.64
C TYR A 223 -11.01 11.07 7.38
N VAL A 224 -9.75 10.62 7.40
CA VAL A 224 -8.83 10.65 6.25
C VAL A 224 -8.12 9.32 6.10
N VAL A 225 -7.61 9.02 4.91
CA VAL A 225 -6.78 7.83 4.69
C VAL A 225 -5.30 8.19 4.78
N ARG A 226 -4.57 7.47 5.63
CA ARG A 226 -3.10 7.55 5.75
C ARG A 226 -2.54 6.14 5.85
N ASP A 227 -1.52 5.84 5.06
CA ASP A 227 -0.82 4.54 5.08
C ASP A 227 -1.77 3.34 5.04
N LEU A 228 -2.73 3.37 4.11
CA LEU A 228 -3.76 2.34 3.92
C LEU A 228 -4.63 2.08 5.16
N ARG A 229 -4.86 3.12 5.97
CA ARG A 229 -5.76 3.07 7.13
C ARG A 229 -6.62 4.33 7.20
N ILE A 230 -7.86 4.18 7.65
CA ILE A 230 -8.72 5.31 7.98
C ILE A 230 -8.31 5.83 9.36
N VAL A 231 -7.96 7.11 9.41
CA VAL A 231 -7.50 7.82 10.60
C VAL A 231 -8.48 8.95 10.92
N LYS A 232 -8.89 9.03 12.18
CA LYS A 232 -9.67 10.15 12.70
C LYS A 232 -8.76 11.35 12.97
N LEU A 233 -9.14 12.51 12.45
CA LEU A 233 -8.45 13.77 12.68
C LEU A 233 -8.75 14.29 14.08
N LYS A 234 -7.72 14.82 14.76
CA LYS A 234 -7.87 15.50 16.06
C LYS A 234 -8.69 16.79 15.96
N SER A 235 -8.62 17.45 14.81
CA SER A 235 -9.30 18.72 14.55
C SER A 235 -10.12 18.58 13.26
N PRO A 236 -11.40 18.17 13.38
CA PRO A 236 -12.31 18.10 12.24
C PRO A 236 -12.47 19.46 11.57
N ARG A 237 -12.69 19.47 10.25
CA ARG A 237 -12.90 20.70 9.47
C ARG A 237 -14.27 20.67 8.83
N VAL A 238 -15.00 21.78 8.83
CA VAL A 238 -16.30 21.85 8.18
C VAL A 238 -16.15 21.61 6.68
N LEU A 239 -17.00 20.76 6.10
CA LEU A 239 -16.99 20.55 4.66
C LEU A 239 -17.50 21.80 3.94
N PRO A 240 -16.92 22.17 2.77
CA PRO A 240 -17.48 23.23 1.95
C PRO A 240 -18.95 22.93 1.65
N LYS A 241 -19.82 23.91 1.87
CA LYS A 241 -21.22 23.81 1.44
C LYS A 241 -21.22 23.59 -0.06
N ARG A 242 -21.83 22.49 -0.53
CA ARG A 242 -22.06 22.32 -1.97
C ARG A 242 -22.91 23.50 -2.41
N VAL A 243 -22.32 24.43 -3.15
CA VAL A 243 -23.10 25.38 -3.94
C VAL A 243 -23.80 24.52 -4.97
N SER A 244 -25.11 24.30 -4.79
CA SER A 244 -25.96 23.82 -5.85
C SER A 244 -25.81 24.83 -6.98
N LEU A 245 -25.02 24.47 -7.99
CA LEU A 245 -25.10 25.17 -9.27
C LEU A 245 -26.57 25.13 -9.69
N PRO A 246 -27.18 26.26 -10.07
CA PRO A 246 -28.57 26.25 -10.48
C PRO A 246 -28.72 25.23 -11.61
N ASN A 247 -29.58 24.24 -11.37
CA ASN A 247 -30.10 23.42 -12.45
C ASN A 247 -30.69 24.42 -13.45
N ILE A 248 -30.11 24.49 -14.64
CA ILE A 248 -30.84 25.01 -15.80
C ILE A 248 -31.92 23.96 -16.05
N SER A 249 -33.06 24.15 -15.38
CA SER A 249 -34.27 23.41 -15.63
C SER A 249 -34.84 23.95 -16.93
N ASP A 250 -34.58 23.24 -18.03
CA ASP A 250 -35.47 23.26 -19.17
C ASP A 250 -36.82 22.71 -18.69
N ASP A 251 -37.82 23.59 -18.69
CA ASP A 251 -39.22 23.25 -18.48
C ASP A 251 -39.66 22.29 -19.59
N THR A 252 -39.90 21.02 -19.25
CA THR A 252 -40.98 20.23 -19.84
C THR A 252 -41.41 19.15 -18.85
N SER A 253 -42.60 19.38 -18.31
CA SER A 253 -43.51 18.53 -17.55
C SER A 253 -43.41 17.01 -17.76
N GLY A 254 -43.41 16.23 -16.67
CA GLY A 254 -43.97 14.86 -16.69
C GLY A 254 -43.34 13.81 -15.75
N ASN A 255 -43.98 13.63 -14.59
CA ASN A 255 -44.03 12.44 -13.73
C ASN A 255 -42.86 12.03 -12.81
N VAL A 256 -43.22 11.97 -11.53
CA VAL A 256 -42.50 11.42 -10.39
C VAL A 256 -42.38 9.90 -10.50
N SER A 257 -41.17 9.39 -10.33
CA SER A 257 -40.92 8.09 -9.71
C SER A 257 -39.58 8.12 -8.99
N THR A 258 -39.66 7.93 -7.67
CA THR A 258 -38.56 7.85 -6.73
C THR A 258 -37.56 6.76 -7.13
N ASN A 259 -36.31 7.14 -7.40
CA ASN A 259 -35.18 6.20 -7.36
C ASN A 259 -33.91 6.89 -6.84
N ILE A 260 -33.36 6.28 -5.79
CA ILE A 260 -32.16 6.65 -5.05
C ILE A 260 -30.98 6.69 -6.05
N SER A 261 -30.46 7.89 -6.31
CA SER A 261 -29.38 8.08 -7.29
C SER A 261 -28.01 7.89 -6.63
N SER A 262 -27.36 6.80 -7.01
CA SER A 262 -25.94 6.52 -6.85
C SER A 262 -25.05 7.70 -7.31
N PRO A 263 -23.83 7.88 -6.77
CA PRO A 263 -22.92 8.89 -7.28
C PRO A 263 -22.44 8.52 -8.71
N PRO A 264 -22.09 9.51 -9.56
CA PRO A 264 -21.92 9.28 -10.98
C PRO A 264 -20.66 8.48 -11.27
N VAL A 265 -20.83 7.37 -11.99
CA VAL A 265 -19.77 6.72 -12.77
C VAL A 265 -19.44 7.65 -13.94
N PHE A 266 -18.19 8.11 -14.02
CA PHE A 266 -17.70 8.85 -15.19
C PHE A 266 -17.76 7.95 -16.42
N LYS A 267 -18.75 8.17 -17.31
CA LYS A 267 -18.79 7.57 -18.64
C LYS A 267 -17.70 8.22 -19.51
N LEU A 268 -16.84 7.40 -20.10
CA LEU A 268 -15.99 7.78 -21.23
C LEU A 268 -16.90 8.06 -22.43
N SER A 269 -16.95 9.31 -22.90
CA SER A 269 -17.50 9.62 -24.22
C SER A 269 -16.43 9.35 -25.28
N SER A 270 -16.64 8.32 -26.08
CA SER A 270 -15.97 8.11 -27.36
C SER A 270 -16.37 9.22 -28.33
N VAL A 271 -15.41 10.05 -28.75
CA VAL A 271 -15.60 10.93 -29.90
C VAL A 271 -15.14 10.17 -31.13
N ALA A 272 -16.09 9.92 -32.03
CA ALA A 272 -15.86 9.40 -33.36
C ALA A 272 -15.11 10.44 -34.19
N SER A 273 -14.01 10.03 -34.81
CA SER A 273 -13.28 10.81 -35.80
C SER A 273 -13.99 10.67 -37.15
N SER A 274 -14.73 11.68 -37.57
CA SER A 274 -15.18 11.81 -38.96
C SER A 274 -14.01 12.27 -39.82
N SER A 275 -13.65 11.42 -40.77
CA SER A 275 -12.74 11.70 -41.87
C SER A 275 -13.42 12.63 -42.87
N ASP A 276 -12.84 13.80 -43.13
CA ASP A 276 -13.09 14.53 -44.37
C ASP A 276 -11.77 14.89 -45.05
N ARG A 277 -11.55 14.21 -46.18
CA ARG A 277 -10.57 14.54 -47.21
C ARG A 277 -11.15 15.67 -48.05
N SER A 278 -10.44 16.78 -48.17
CA SER A 278 -10.47 17.59 -49.39
C SER A 278 -9.11 18.23 -49.61
N GLY A 279 -8.54 17.98 -50.78
CA GLY A 279 -7.21 18.40 -51.18
C GLY A 279 -7.20 19.77 -51.88
N SER A 280 -6.04 20.41 -51.86
CA SER A 280 -5.56 21.46 -52.79
C SER A 280 -4.10 21.71 -52.37
N SER A 281 -3.06 21.17 -53.01
CA SER A 281 -2.45 21.49 -54.32
C SER A 281 -2.01 22.95 -54.48
N LEU A 282 -0.72 23.09 -54.86
CA LEU A 282 0.03 24.25 -55.36
C LEU A 282 0.59 25.22 -54.29
N HIS A 283 1.78 25.80 -54.38
CA HIS A 283 3.00 25.66 -55.20
C HIS A 283 3.99 26.66 -54.56
N LEU A 284 5.22 26.25 -54.25
CA LEU A 284 6.31 27.15 -53.85
C LEU A 284 7.00 27.69 -55.12
N PRO A 285 7.52 28.93 -55.07
CA PRO A 285 8.75 29.22 -55.80
C PRO A 285 9.86 29.77 -54.91
N LEU A 286 11.04 29.19 -55.15
CA LEU A 286 12.43 29.61 -54.93
C LEU A 286 12.92 29.81 -53.48
#